data_AF-A0A1W2CPS4-F1
#
_entry.id   AF-A0A1W2CPS4-F1
#
_cell.length_a   1.000
_cell.length_b   1.000
_cell.length_c   1.000
_cell.angle_alpha   90.00
_cell.angle_beta   90.00
_cell.angle_gamma   90.00
#
_symmetry.space_group_name_H-M   'P 1'
#
loop_
_entity.id
_entity.type
_entity.pdbx_description
1 polymer ?
#
loop_
_entity_poly.entity_id
_entity_poly.type
_entity_poly.pdbx_seq_one_letter_code
_entity_poly.pdbx_strand_id
1 'polypeptide(L)'
;MKKVSLTKLERAKKRVAAIKGFYNHLVAYLIINLAIIIFKETVVVSVLSKEALGSPEFLNWIDWNVYGTPILWGIGLAIHGLVVFSSRPKFIKNWEQQKIQEFMNQE
;
A
#
# COMPACT_ATOMS: atom_id res chain seq x y z
N MET A 1 7.24 10.74 42.32
CA MET A 1 6.48 10.21 41.16
C MET A 1 7.37 10.21 39.93
N LYS A 2 7.69 9.03 39.36
CA LYS A 2 8.36 8.94 38.06
C LYS A 2 7.44 9.56 37.00
N LYS A 3 7.81 10.70 36.41
CA LYS A 3 7.17 11.23 35.20
C LYS A 3 7.40 10.21 34.09
N VAL A 4 6.48 9.25 33.92
CA VAL A 4 6.52 8.33 32.79
C VAL A 4 6.37 9.20 31.54
N SER A 5 7.45 9.24 30.77
CA SER A 5 7.66 9.93 29.50
C SER A 5 6.43 9.94 28.58
N LEU A 6 5.59 10.97 28.67
CA LEU A 6 4.45 11.23 27.77
C LEU A 6 4.89 11.08 26.30
N THR A 7 6.10 11.54 25.97
CA THR A 7 6.69 11.45 24.62
C THR A 7 7.03 10.03 24.16
N LYS A 8 7.40 9.08 25.03
CA LYS A 8 7.67 7.69 24.60
C LYS A 8 6.36 6.92 24.41
N LEU A 9 5.39 7.13 25.30
CA LEU A 9 4.07 6.52 25.19
C LEU A 9 3.31 7.00 23.96
N GLU A 10 3.33 8.31 23.68
CA GLU A 10 2.73 8.88 22.46
C GLU A 10 3.38 8.37 21.18
N ARG A 11 4.72 8.27 21.15
CA ARG A 11 5.44 7.66 20.02
C ARG A 11 5.05 6.20 19.81
N ALA A 12 4.93 5.42 20.89
CA ALA A 12 4.47 4.04 20.81
C ALA A 12 3.02 3.95 20.31
N LYS A 13 2.11 4.80 20.81
CA LYS A 13 0.71 4.87 20.36
C LYS A 13 0.60 5.23 18.87
N LYS A 14 1.35 6.24 18.39
CA LYS A 14 1.41 6.60 16.97
C LYS A 14 1.92 5.45 16.11
N ARG A 15 2.96 4.74 16.56
CA ARG A 15 3.50 3.56 15.86
C ARG A 15 2.46 2.44 15.74
N VAL A 16 1.76 2.13 16.82
CA VAL A 16 0.68 1.12 16.81
C VAL A 16 -0.45 1.53 15.86
N ALA A 17 -0.86 2.80 15.88
CA ALA A 17 -1.89 3.31 14.97
C ALA A 17 -1.47 3.18 13.50
N ALA A 18 -0.23 3.52 13.15
CA ALA A 18 0.29 3.37 11.79
C ALA A 18 0.31 1.90 11.32
N ILE A 19 0.75 0.99 12.20
CA ILE A 19 0.76 -0.46 11.90
C ILE A 19 -0.67 -0.97 11.69
N LYS A 20 -1.63 -0.59 12.54
CA LYS A 20 -3.05 -0.94 12.37
C LYS A 20 -3.61 -0.40 11.04
N GLY A 21 -3.28 0.86 10.69
CA GLY A 21 -3.67 1.45 9.41
C GLY A 21 -3.13 0.70 8.21
N PHE A 22 -1.88 0.22 8.26
CA PHE A 22 -1.32 -0.65 7.22
C PHE A 22 -2.08 -1.97 7.10
N TYR A 23 -2.37 -2.65 8.21
CA TYR A 23 -3.12 -3.92 8.17
C TYR A 23 -4.52 -3.75 7.59
N ASN A 24 -5.21 -2.64 7.88
CA ASN A 24 -6.51 -2.36 7.26
C ASN A 24 -6.39 -2.23 5.73
N HIS A 25 -5.37 -1.52 5.23
CA HIS A 25 -5.12 -1.42 3.79
C HIS A 25 -4.74 -2.78 3.17
N LEU A 26 -3.90 -3.56 3.84
CA LEU A 26 -3.51 -4.90 3.38
C LEU A 26 -4.73 -5.83 3.30
N VAL A 27 -5.60 -5.83 4.32
CA VAL A 27 -6.82 -6.64 4.34
C VAL A 27 -7.77 -6.21 3.22
N ALA A 28 -8.01 -4.91 3.05
CA ALA A 28 -8.83 -4.40 1.96
C ALA A 28 -8.26 -4.80 0.58
N TYR A 29 -6.95 -4.67 0.40
CA TYR A 29 -6.25 -5.11 -0.81
C TYR A 29 -6.47 -6.60 -1.06
N LEU A 30 -6.29 -7.47 -0.05
CA LEU A 30 -6.47 -8.91 -0.22
C LEU A 30 -7.92 -9.26 -0.55
N ILE A 31 -8.90 -8.71 0.17
CA ILE A 31 -10.33 -9.01 -0.02
C ILE A 31 -10.78 -8.59 -1.43
N ILE A 32 -10.47 -7.36 -1.84
CA ILE A 32 -10.90 -6.82 -3.13
C ILE A 32 -10.26 -7.62 -4.28
N ASN A 33 -8.95 -7.89 -4.21
CA ASN A 33 -8.26 -8.61 -5.27
C ASN A 33 -8.69 -10.08 -5.35
N LEU A 34 -8.92 -10.75 -4.21
CA LEU A 34 -9.52 -12.09 -4.18
C LEU A 34 -10.91 -12.09 -4.83
N ALA A 35 -11.75 -11.12 -4.48
CA ALA A 35 -13.08 -10.99 -5.08
C ALA A 35 -13.01 -10.78 -6.59
N ILE A 36 -12.11 -9.92 -7.08
CA ILE A 36 -11.89 -9.68 -8.52
C ILE A 36 -11.45 -10.96 -9.25
N ILE A 37 -10.51 -11.73 -8.67
CA ILE A 37 -10.03 -12.97 -9.29
C ILE A 37 -11.13 -14.04 -9.32
N ILE A 38 -11.85 -14.24 -8.20
CA ILE A 38 -12.96 -15.20 -8.12
C ILE A 38 -14.09 -14.80 -9.08
N PHE A 39 -14.40 -13.51 -9.15
CA PHE A 39 -15.43 -12.99 -10.04
C PHE A 39 -15.00 -13.12 -11.50
N LYS A 40 -13.73 -12.85 -11.85
CA LYS A 40 -13.19 -13.15 -13.18
C LYS A 40 -13.46 -14.61 -13.50
N GLU A 41 -12.91 -15.57 -12.76
CA GLU A 41 -13.06 -16.99 -13.09
C GLU A 41 -14.53 -17.42 -13.17
N THR A 42 -15.40 -16.92 -12.28
CA THR A 42 -16.82 -17.30 -12.26
C THR A 42 -17.62 -16.66 -13.41
N VAL A 43 -17.40 -15.38 -13.71
CA VAL A 43 -18.14 -14.61 -14.71
C VAL A 43 -17.59 -14.82 -16.12
N VAL A 44 -16.27 -14.85 -16.29
CA VAL A 44 -15.61 -15.22 -17.56
C VAL A 44 -16.06 -16.62 -17.97
N VAL A 45 -16.02 -17.62 -17.08
CA VAL A 45 -16.46 -18.98 -17.44
C VAL A 45 -17.96 -19.07 -17.69
N SER A 46 -18.82 -18.37 -16.95
CA SER A 46 -20.28 -18.44 -17.13
C SER A 46 -20.85 -17.58 -18.27
N VAL A 47 -20.23 -16.45 -18.59
CA VAL A 47 -20.66 -15.50 -19.64
C VAL A 47 -19.99 -15.80 -20.98
N LEU A 48 -18.70 -16.20 -21.00
CA LEU A 48 -18.02 -16.57 -22.25
C LEU A 48 -18.42 -17.96 -22.76
N SER A 49 -18.89 -18.86 -21.89
CA SER A 49 -19.42 -20.17 -22.31
C SER A 49 -20.77 -20.07 -23.04
N LYS A 50 -21.43 -18.89 -23.00
CA LYS A 50 -22.76 -18.66 -23.56
C LYS A 50 -22.83 -17.46 -24.52
N GLU A 51 -21.87 -17.32 -25.44
CA GLU A 51 -22.01 -16.48 -26.66
C GLU A 51 -21.68 -14.96 -26.59
N ALA A 52 -21.22 -14.36 -25.48
CA ALA A 52 -21.19 -12.89 -25.39
C ALA A 52 -19.78 -12.24 -25.29
N LEU A 53 -19.55 -11.21 -26.13
CA LEU A 53 -18.52 -10.14 -26.06
C LEU A 53 -17.27 -10.29 -26.95
N GLY A 54 -17.51 -10.41 -28.25
CA GLY A 54 -16.51 -10.36 -29.32
C GLY A 54 -15.92 -8.99 -29.64
N SER A 55 -15.24 -8.33 -28.69
CA SER A 55 -14.28 -7.26 -29.02
C SER A 55 -12.97 -7.42 -28.23
N PRO A 56 -11.79 -7.43 -28.89
CA PRO A 56 -10.50 -7.51 -28.21
C PRO A 56 -10.28 -6.44 -27.14
N GLU A 57 -10.88 -5.26 -27.33
CA GLU A 57 -10.79 -4.13 -26.39
C GLU A 57 -11.42 -4.44 -25.03
N PHE A 58 -12.55 -5.16 -25.02
CA PHE A 58 -13.23 -5.53 -23.79
C PHE A 58 -12.44 -6.56 -22.96
N LEU A 59 -11.83 -7.54 -23.65
CA LEU A 59 -10.97 -8.53 -23.00
C LEU A 59 -9.71 -7.88 -22.41
N ASN A 60 -9.07 -6.98 -23.16
CA ASN A 60 -7.94 -6.20 -22.67
C ASN A 60 -8.31 -5.31 -21.47
N TRP A 61 -9.51 -4.71 -21.46
CA TRP A 61 -9.98 -3.94 -20.33
C TRP A 61 -10.15 -4.82 -19.08
N ILE A 62 -10.72 -6.02 -19.21
CA ILE A 62 -10.83 -6.98 -18.10
C ILE A 62 -9.44 -7.35 -17.59
N ASP A 63 -8.53 -7.75 -18.47
CA ASP A 63 -7.17 -8.17 -18.08
C ASP A 63 -6.41 -7.04 -17.38
N TRP A 64 -6.53 -5.81 -17.86
CA TRP A 64 -5.92 -4.65 -17.21
C TRP A 64 -6.49 -4.40 -15.80
N ASN A 65 -7.80 -4.55 -15.62
CA ASN A 65 -8.41 -4.37 -14.30
C ASN A 65 -8.11 -5.53 -13.34
N VAL A 66 -7.92 -6.75 -13.86
CA VAL A 66 -7.63 -7.94 -13.06
C VAL A 66 -6.15 -8.04 -12.70
N TYR A 67 -5.23 -7.59 -13.56
CA TYR A 67 -3.79 -7.73 -13.32
C TYR A 67 -3.09 -6.39 -13.12
N GLY A 68 -3.40 -5.38 -13.93
CA GLY A 68 -2.78 -4.04 -13.84
C GLY A 68 -3.15 -3.31 -12.54
N THR A 69 -4.43 -3.26 -12.19
CA THR A 69 -4.90 -2.57 -10.98
C THR A 69 -4.29 -3.15 -9.69
N PRO A 70 -4.28 -4.49 -9.46
CA PRO A 70 -3.63 -5.04 -8.27
C PRO A 70 -2.12 -4.80 -8.25
N ILE A 71 -1.43 -4.84 -9.39
CA ILE A 71 0.01 -4.57 -9.43
C ILE A 71 0.30 -3.13 -8.98
N LEU A 72 -0.42 -2.14 -9.52
CA LEU A 72 -0.23 -0.73 -9.15
C LEU A 72 -0.58 -0.48 -7.68
N TRP A 73 -1.69 -1.03 -7.20
CA TRP A 73 -2.05 -0.95 -5.78
C TRP A 73 -1.07 -1.68 -4.88
N GLY A 74 -0.51 -2.80 -5.35
CA GLY A 74 0.51 -3.59 -4.66
C GLY A 74 1.81 -2.81 -4.48
N ILE A 75 2.21 -2.03 -5.48
CA ILE A 75 3.35 -1.10 -5.37
C ILE A 75 3.06 -0.04 -4.30
N GLY A 76 1.86 0.57 -4.32
CA GLY A 76 1.46 1.53 -3.29
C GLY A 76 1.45 0.94 -1.88
N LEU A 77 0.94 -0.29 -1.74
CA LEU A 77 0.94 -1.03 -0.48
C LEU A 77 2.36 -1.36 -0.02
N ALA A 78 3.26 -1.74 -0.93
CA ALA A 78 4.67 -1.99 -0.62
C ALA A 78 5.36 -0.72 -0.12
N ILE A 79 5.15 0.42 -0.77
CA ILE A 79 5.66 1.72 -0.32
C ILE A 79 5.10 2.07 1.07
N HIS A 80 3.80 1.90 1.29
CA HIS A 80 3.17 2.14 2.59
C HIS A 80 3.76 1.23 3.68
N GLY A 81 3.98 -0.04 3.37
CA GLY A 81 4.64 -0.99 4.26
C GLY A 81 6.08 -0.57 4.60
N LEU A 82 6.85 -0.13 3.60
CA LEU A 82 8.19 0.43 3.84
C LEU A 82 8.13 1.64 4.77
N VAL A 83 7.19 2.57 4.57
CA VAL A 83 7.03 3.75 5.44
C VAL A 83 6.63 3.36 6.87
N VAL A 84 5.69 2.41 7.01
CA VAL A 84 5.15 2.00 8.31
C VAL A 84 6.11 1.12 9.10
N PHE A 85 6.86 0.23 8.45
CA PHE A 85 7.74 -0.72 9.14
C PHE A 85 9.20 -0.30 9.16
N SER A 86 9.67 0.47 8.19
CA SER A 86 11.06 0.94 8.20
C SER A 86 11.29 1.92 9.34
N SER A 87 12.37 1.70 10.08
CA SER A 87 12.99 2.77 10.85
C SER A 87 13.66 3.67 9.83
N ARG A 88 13.24 4.95 9.70
CA ARG A 88 13.70 5.91 8.66
C ARG A 88 14.98 5.43 7.96
N PRO A 89 14.92 5.01 6.70
CA PRO A 89 16.06 4.42 6.01
C PRO A 89 17.32 5.26 6.21
N LYS A 90 18.49 4.62 6.37
CA LYS A 90 19.75 5.35 6.65
C LYS A 90 20.01 6.47 5.65
N PHE A 91 19.66 6.28 4.37
CA PHE A 91 19.80 7.32 3.34
C PHE A 91 18.90 8.54 3.60
N ILE A 92 17.65 8.36 4.05
CA ILE A 92 16.75 9.48 4.40
C ILE A 92 17.28 10.22 5.62
N LYS A 93 17.74 9.50 6.65
CA LYS A 93 18.33 10.11 7.85
C LYS A 93 19.57 10.92 7.49
N ASN A 94 20.45 10.38 6.65
CA ASN A 94 21.67 11.05 6.22
C ASN A 94 21.36 12.29 5.38
N TRP A 95 20.38 12.20 4.45
CA TRP A 95 19.93 13.33 3.65
C TRP A 95 19.33 14.45 4.51
N GLU A 96 18.46 14.11 5.47
CA GLU A 96 17.92 15.08 6.44
C GLU A 96 19.04 15.76 7.25
N GLN A 97 20.01 14.99 7.74
CA GLN A 97 21.13 15.54 8.50
C GLN A 97 21.99 16.49 7.65
N GLN A 98 22.26 16.15 6.39
CA GLN A 98 22.97 17.03 5.47
C GLN A 98 22.20 18.34 5.24
N LYS A 99 20.89 18.26 5.03
CA LYS A 99 20.05 19.46 4.84
C LYS A 99 20.00 20.35 6.08
N ILE A 100 19.89 19.76 7.28
CA ILE A 100 19.97 20.53 8.53
C ILE A 100 21.33 21.23 8.64
N GLN A 101 22.42 20.56 8.30
CA GLN A 101 23.76 21.15 8.33
C GLN A 101 23.92 22.28 7.31
N GLU A 102 23.35 22.15 6.11
CA GLU A 102 23.33 23.22 5.11
C GLU A 102 22.61 24.47 5.63
N PHE A 103 21.43 24.32 6.24
CA PHE A 103 20.69 25.46 6.80
C PHE A 103 21.43 26.12 7.97
N MET A 104 22.06 25.35 8.86
CA MET A 104 22.87 25.91 9.95
C MET A 104 24.12 26.64 9.47
N ASN A 105 24.68 26.27 8.32
CA ASN A 105 25.84 26.94 7.73
C ASN A 105 25.45 28.18 6.90
N GLN A 106 24.15 28.34 6.60
CA GLN A 106 23.60 29.49 5.87
C GLN A 106 23.07 30.60 6.82
N GLU A 107 23.05 30.35 8.13
CA GLU A 107 22.88 31.35 9.20
C GLU A 107 24.24 31.82 9.74
#